data_AF-A0A8G1RYU0-F1
#
_entry.id   AF-A0A8G1RYU0-F1
#
_cell.length_a   1.000
_cell.length_b   1.000
_cell.length_c   1.000
_cell.angle_alpha   90.00
_cell.angle_beta   90.00
_cell.angle_gamma   90.00
#
_symmetry.space_group_name_H-M   'P 1'
#
loop_
_entity.id
_entity.type
_entity.pdbx_description
1 polymer ?
#
loop_
_entity_poly.entity_id
_entity_poly.type
_entity_poly.pdbx_seq_one_letter_code
_entity_poly.pdbx_strand_id
1 'polypeptide(L)'
;MQVVAAALASGVGMALVNLDFGRLLTLITAYTTGASSDEAFRRDASRLPPPTSLSFLIGLAWFALTYGYSTLLTLAAFRLTRNIRHAYVKAGLTQEAAFFDAGSGVAIATQALSNGRSIQTGISEKLGLVFQSGSTCISAVGLAFATQWNLTLICSWIAPATLMVMGVTAGLDASIETRVLKLQAQAGSWAHSMLGSPRTVHAFGLRSRLLRELDTLLRQAQQLGHRKSPVYGFMFAGGYAIAHAGFALCFWQGIEECARRRILTRGSPISFMALFLLMS
;
A
#
# COMPACT_ATOMS: atom_id res chain seq x y z
N MET A 1 7.77 -10.56 -18.18
CA MET A 1 8.93 -9.64 -18.27
C MET A 1 8.53 -8.23 -18.71
N GLN A 2 7.81 -8.05 -19.84
CA GLN A 2 7.40 -6.72 -20.34
C GLN A 2 6.51 -5.91 -19.37
N VAL A 3 5.60 -6.57 -18.66
CA VAL A 3 4.71 -5.91 -17.68
C VAL A 3 5.47 -5.35 -16.48
N VAL A 4 6.51 -6.07 -16.02
CA VAL A 4 7.36 -5.61 -14.92
C VAL A 4 8.19 -4.41 -15.37
N ALA A 5 8.76 -4.46 -16.58
CA ALA A 5 9.48 -3.31 -17.14
C ALA A 5 8.60 -2.06 -17.27
N ALA A 6 7.33 -2.22 -17.68
CA ALA A 6 6.36 -1.12 -17.73
C ALA A 6 6.00 -0.57 -16.34
N ALA A 7 5.86 -1.43 -15.33
CA ALA A 7 5.64 -1.00 -13.94
C ALA A 7 6.85 -0.26 -13.36
N LEU A 8 8.07 -0.71 -13.66
CA LEU A 8 9.31 -0.02 -13.28
C LEU A 8 9.42 1.34 -13.99
N ALA A 9 9.13 1.40 -15.29
CA ALA A 9 9.13 2.64 -16.06
C ALA A 9 8.07 3.64 -15.57
N SER A 10 6.90 3.17 -15.16
CA SER A 10 5.87 4.02 -14.52
C SER A 10 6.37 4.63 -13.20
N GLY A 11 7.08 3.87 -12.37
CA GLY A 11 7.66 4.40 -11.13
C GLY A 11 8.71 5.50 -11.36
N VAL A 12 9.56 5.33 -12.39
CA VAL A 12 10.50 6.39 -12.83
C VAL A 12 9.75 7.62 -13.36
N GLY A 13 8.66 7.41 -14.11
CA GLY A 13 7.80 8.48 -14.61
C GLY A 13 7.23 9.35 -13.49
N MET A 14 6.80 8.75 -12.38
CA MET A 14 6.32 9.49 -11.21
C MET A 14 7.42 10.36 -10.58
N ALA A 15 8.64 9.84 -10.47
CA ALA A 15 9.78 10.62 -9.96
C ALA A 15 10.16 11.80 -10.88
N LEU A 16 10.03 11.63 -12.21
CA LEU A 16 10.32 12.68 -13.19
C LEU A 16 9.30 13.84 -13.13
N VAL A 17 8.01 13.54 -12.92
CA VAL A 17 6.97 14.58 -12.74
C VAL A 17 7.29 15.45 -11.53
N ASN A 18 7.73 14.84 -10.42
CA ASN A 18 8.09 15.57 -9.21
C ASN A 18 9.29 16.51 -9.43
N LEU A 19 10.25 16.12 -10.26
CA LEU A 19 11.41 16.96 -10.59
C LEU A 19 11.03 18.19 -11.42
N ASP A 20 10.08 18.02 -12.35
CA ASP A 20 9.55 19.13 -13.14
C ASP A 20 8.79 20.14 -12.28
N PHE A 21 7.94 19.64 -11.38
CA PHE A 21 7.25 20.48 -10.40
C PHE A 21 8.22 21.26 -9.49
N GLY A 22 9.32 20.63 -9.07
CA GLY A 22 10.37 21.29 -8.32
C GLY A 22 11.04 22.46 -9.08
N ARG A 23 11.25 22.30 -10.40
CA ARG A 23 11.77 23.38 -11.25
C ARG A 23 10.79 24.54 -11.37
N LEU A 24 9.50 24.25 -11.55
CA LEU A 24 8.44 25.27 -11.60
C LEU A 24 8.37 26.07 -10.30
N LEU A 25 8.40 25.40 -9.15
CA LEU A 25 8.44 26.06 -7.84
C LEU A 25 9.67 26.94 -7.67
N THR A 26 10.83 26.50 -8.14
CA THR A 26 12.07 27.29 -8.07
C THR A 26 11.97 28.56 -8.92
N LEU A 27 11.37 28.48 -10.11
CA LEU A 27 11.16 29.62 -11.01
C LEU A 27 10.17 30.65 -10.41
N ILE A 28 9.06 30.17 -9.84
CA ILE A 28 8.08 31.03 -9.13
C ILE A 28 8.72 31.67 -7.88
N THR A 29 9.50 30.91 -7.12
CA THR A 29 10.17 31.41 -5.91
C THR A 29 11.21 32.47 -6.27
N ALA A 30 11.99 32.27 -7.33
CA ALA A 30 12.98 33.25 -7.80
C ALA A 30 12.33 34.57 -8.23
N TYR A 31 11.17 34.51 -8.90
CA TYR A 31 10.40 35.68 -9.28
C TYR A 31 9.83 36.42 -8.06
N THR A 32 9.19 35.69 -7.15
CA THR A 32 8.53 36.27 -5.96
C THR A 32 9.52 36.82 -4.92
N THR A 33 10.74 36.28 -4.85
CA THR A 33 11.81 36.79 -3.98
C THR A 33 12.63 37.94 -4.60
N GLY A 34 12.32 38.34 -5.84
CA GLY A 34 13.01 39.44 -6.53
C GLY A 34 14.43 39.11 -6.99
N ALA A 35 14.82 37.83 -6.98
CA ALA A 35 16.14 37.37 -7.41
C ALA A 35 16.32 37.34 -8.94
N SER A 36 15.23 37.40 -9.71
CA SER A 36 15.21 37.43 -11.17
C SER A 36 14.41 38.62 -11.72
N SER A 37 14.94 39.27 -12.76
CA SER A 37 14.26 40.38 -13.46
C SER A 37 13.11 39.87 -14.33
N ASP A 38 12.12 40.73 -14.59
CA ASP A 38 10.92 40.42 -15.38
C ASP A 38 11.27 39.89 -16.79
N GLU A 39 12.39 40.37 -17.35
CA GLU A 39 12.98 39.88 -18.62
C GLU A 39 13.67 38.52 -18.51
N ALA A 40 14.36 38.23 -17.39
CA ALA A 40 14.98 36.92 -17.16
C ALA A 40 13.91 35.84 -16.94
N PHE A 41 12.85 36.15 -16.21
CA PHE A 41 11.69 35.27 -16.03
C PHE A 41 11.00 34.97 -17.36
N ARG A 42 10.75 36.01 -18.18
CA ARG A 42 10.16 35.84 -19.53
C ARG A 42 11.07 35.06 -20.46
N ARG A 43 12.40 35.26 -20.42
CA ARG A 43 13.38 34.49 -21.20
C ARG A 43 13.41 33.02 -20.81
N ASP A 44 13.48 32.72 -19.52
CA ASP A 44 13.51 31.34 -19.03
C ASP A 44 12.16 30.64 -19.25
N ALA A 45 11.03 31.34 -19.06
CA ALA A 45 9.71 30.84 -19.41
C ALA A 45 9.54 30.57 -20.93
N SER A 46 10.24 31.32 -21.79
CA SER A 46 10.21 31.11 -23.25
C SER A 46 11.20 30.05 -23.76
N ARG A 47 12.26 29.74 -23.00
CA ARG A 47 13.27 28.71 -23.32
C ARG A 47 12.88 27.32 -22.84
N LEU A 48 12.10 27.22 -21.77
CA LEU A 48 11.39 25.96 -21.50
C LEU A 48 10.32 25.79 -22.59
N PRO A 49 10.18 24.59 -23.21
CA PRO A 49 8.96 24.28 -23.97
C PRO A 49 7.77 24.58 -23.06
N PRO A 50 6.61 25.04 -23.57
CA PRO A 50 5.51 25.50 -22.74
C PRO A 50 5.32 24.49 -21.59
N PRO A 51 5.48 24.89 -20.32
CA PRO A 51 5.55 23.95 -19.19
C PRO A 51 4.27 23.12 -19.04
N THR A 52 3.21 23.50 -19.76
CA THR A 52 1.98 22.74 -19.92
C THR A 52 2.06 21.61 -20.93
N SER A 53 2.95 21.60 -21.94
CA SER A 53 2.98 20.56 -22.97
C SER A 53 3.89 19.39 -22.60
N LEU A 54 5.07 19.63 -22.06
CA LEU A 54 6.04 18.56 -21.78
C LEU A 54 5.64 17.75 -20.53
N SER A 55 5.16 18.41 -19.47
CA SER A 55 4.65 17.78 -18.26
C SER A 55 3.33 17.04 -18.52
N PHE A 56 2.49 17.56 -19.42
CA PHE A 56 1.29 16.87 -19.88
C PHE A 56 1.62 15.62 -20.71
N LEU A 57 2.63 15.68 -21.58
CA LEU A 57 3.11 14.51 -22.34
C LEU A 57 3.70 13.44 -21.42
N ILE A 58 4.49 13.83 -20.40
CA ILE A 58 5.00 12.91 -19.39
C ILE A 58 3.86 12.29 -18.57
N GLY A 59 2.88 13.11 -18.14
CA GLY A 59 1.70 12.63 -17.42
C GLY A 59 0.85 11.67 -18.25
N LEU A 60 0.66 11.96 -19.54
CA LEU A 60 -0.07 11.09 -20.46
C LEU A 60 0.68 9.78 -20.71
N ALA A 61 2.01 9.84 -20.89
CA ALA A 61 2.84 8.65 -21.02
C ALA A 61 2.81 7.79 -19.75
N TRP A 62 2.86 8.41 -18.56
CA TRP A 62 2.74 7.75 -17.27
C TRP A 62 1.37 7.09 -17.10
N PHE A 63 0.29 7.79 -17.44
CA PHE A 63 -1.07 7.25 -17.42
C PHE A 63 -1.20 6.04 -18.36
N ALA A 64 -0.69 6.15 -19.60
CA ALA A 64 -0.73 5.06 -20.58
C ALA A 64 0.07 3.83 -20.11
N LEU A 65 1.26 4.04 -19.55
CA LEU A 65 2.08 2.96 -18.98
C LEU A 65 1.37 2.29 -17.80
N THR A 66 0.79 3.09 -16.91
CA THR A 66 0.12 2.60 -15.70
C THR A 66 -1.13 1.80 -16.03
N TYR A 67 -1.96 2.34 -16.93
CA TYR A 67 -3.12 1.66 -17.45
C TYR A 67 -2.74 0.37 -18.20
N GLY A 68 -1.69 0.43 -19.03
CA GLY A 68 -1.19 -0.72 -19.78
C GLY A 68 -0.74 -1.87 -18.88
N TYR A 69 0.15 -1.63 -17.91
CA TYR A 69 0.60 -2.71 -17.03
C TYR A 69 -0.53 -3.23 -16.12
N SER A 70 -1.41 -2.35 -15.63
CA SER A 70 -2.51 -2.73 -14.73
C SER A 70 -3.53 -3.64 -15.42
N THR A 71 -3.92 -3.30 -16.65
CA THR A 71 -4.82 -4.13 -17.46
C THR A 71 -4.20 -5.47 -17.82
N LEU A 72 -2.91 -5.50 -18.18
CA LEU A 72 -2.16 -6.73 -18.48
C LEU A 72 -2.04 -7.65 -17.26
N LEU A 73 -1.72 -7.11 -16.07
CA LEU A 73 -1.70 -7.88 -14.82
C LEU A 73 -3.07 -8.42 -14.47
N THR A 74 -4.12 -7.61 -14.64
CA THR A 74 -5.49 -8.03 -14.39
C THR A 74 -5.89 -9.19 -15.29
N LEU A 75 -5.60 -9.11 -16.60
CA LEU A 75 -5.85 -10.18 -17.56
C LEU A 75 -5.07 -11.46 -17.21
N ALA A 76 -3.80 -11.33 -16.82
CA ALA A 76 -2.99 -12.46 -16.39
C ALA A 76 -3.55 -13.12 -15.12
N ALA A 77 -3.98 -12.31 -14.13
CA ALA A 77 -4.59 -12.78 -12.90
C ALA A 77 -5.90 -13.54 -13.17
N PHE A 78 -6.75 -13.06 -14.08
CA PHE A 78 -7.96 -13.75 -14.50
C PHE A 78 -7.66 -15.13 -15.12
N ARG A 79 -6.70 -15.19 -16.05
CA ARG A 79 -6.31 -16.46 -16.70
C ARG A 79 -5.75 -17.47 -15.70
N LEU A 80 -4.86 -17.02 -14.81
CA LEU A 80 -4.25 -17.86 -13.79
C LEU A 80 -5.29 -18.36 -12.78
N THR A 81 -6.16 -17.47 -12.29
CA THR A 81 -7.24 -17.83 -11.37
C THR A 81 -8.21 -18.83 -12.00
N ARG A 82 -8.56 -18.65 -13.28
CA ARG A 82 -9.39 -19.61 -14.02
C ARG A 82 -8.75 -20.99 -14.08
N ASN A 83 -7.45 -21.06 -14.42
CA ASN A 83 -6.74 -22.32 -14.50
C ASN A 83 -6.63 -23.01 -13.13
N ILE A 84 -6.35 -22.25 -12.06
CA ILE A 84 -6.31 -22.76 -10.69
C ILE A 84 -7.69 -23.29 -10.27
N ARG A 85 -8.76 -22.53 -10.50
CA ARG A 85 -10.13 -22.96 -10.18
C ARG A 85 -10.50 -24.24 -10.93
N HIS A 86 -10.18 -24.32 -12.22
CA HIS A 86 -10.45 -25.51 -13.01
C HIS A 86 -9.65 -26.72 -12.51
N ALA A 87 -8.36 -26.56 -12.23
CA ALA A 87 -7.53 -27.63 -11.68
C ALA A 87 -8.01 -28.07 -10.29
N TYR A 88 -8.38 -27.14 -9.43
CA TYR A 88 -8.87 -27.41 -8.07
C TYR A 88 -10.20 -28.17 -8.08
N VAL A 89 -11.16 -27.76 -8.92
CA VAL A 89 -12.43 -28.46 -9.08
C VAL A 89 -12.20 -29.84 -9.70
N LYS A 90 -11.37 -29.95 -10.75
CA LYS A 90 -11.05 -31.23 -11.38
C LYS A 90 -10.42 -32.20 -10.37
N ALA A 91 -9.44 -31.76 -9.59
CA ALA A 91 -8.81 -32.56 -8.55
C ALA A 91 -9.79 -32.92 -7.42
N GLY A 92 -10.66 -31.99 -7.03
CA GLY A 92 -11.70 -32.25 -6.03
C GLY A 92 -12.70 -33.32 -6.48
N LEU A 93 -13.04 -33.38 -7.77
CA LEU A 93 -13.96 -34.38 -8.32
C LEU A 93 -13.33 -35.78 -8.47
N THR A 94 -12.00 -35.89 -8.50
CA THR A 94 -11.29 -37.18 -8.59
C THR A 94 -11.01 -37.84 -7.24
N GLN A 95 -11.39 -37.19 -6.14
CA GLN A 95 -11.14 -37.72 -4.79
C GLN A 95 -12.09 -38.87 -4.44
N GLU A 96 -11.62 -39.77 -3.59
CA GLU A 96 -12.38 -40.95 -3.14
C GLU A 96 -13.60 -40.56 -2.28
N ALA A 97 -14.61 -41.44 -2.20
CA ALA A 97 -15.82 -41.22 -1.41
C ALA A 97 -15.52 -40.92 0.08
N ALA A 98 -14.48 -41.55 0.66
CA ALA A 98 -14.05 -41.29 2.03
C ALA A 98 -13.64 -39.83 2.29
N PHE A 99 -13.13 -39.12 1.27
CA PHE A 99 -12.81 -37.69 1.37
C PHE A 99 -14.07 -36.84 1.54
N PHE A 100 -15.16 -37.22 0.86
CA PHE A 100 -16.44 -36.52 0.92
C PHE A 100 -17.18 -36.79 2.23
N ASP A 101 -17.07 -38.01 2.78
CA ASP A 101 -17.64 -38.37 4.09
C ASP A 101 -17.01 -37.59 5.25
N ALA A 102 -15.79 -37.07 5.08
CA ALA A 102 -15.16 -36.17 6.05
C ALA A 102 -15.78 -34.74 6.10
N GLY A 103 -16.89 -34.49 5.38
CA GLY A 103 -17.61 -33.21 5.40
C GLY A 103 -17.04 -32.13 4.46
N SER A 104 -16.14 -32.51 3.55
CA SER A 104 -15.40 -31.57 2.71
C SER A 104 -16.09 -31.23 1.36
N GLY A 105 -17.08 -32.01 0.94
CA GLY A 105 -17.66 -31.95 -0.42
C GLY A 105 -18.31 -30.64 -0.84
N VAL A 106 -19.14 -30.06 0.04
CA VAL A 106 -19.81 -28.77 -0.20
C VAL A 106 -18.82 -27.59 -0.09
N ALA A 107 -17.68 -27.80 0.58
CA ALA A 107 -16.67 -26.77 0.75
C ALA A 107 -15.82 -26.55 -0.52
N ILE A 108 -15.61 -27.56 -1.37
CA ILE A 108 -14.64 -27.48 -2.48
C ILE A 108 -14.95 -26.34 -3.46
N ALA A 109 -16.20 -26.23 -3.93
CA ALA A 109 -16.59 -25.21 -4.90
C ALA A 109 -16.51 -23.79 -4.31
N THR A 110 -17.01 -23.62 -3.09
CA THR A 110 -17.00 -22.33 -2.37
C THR A 110 -15.57 -21.91 -2.00
N GLN A 111 -14.72 -22.87 -1.63
CA GLN A 111 -13.31 -22.66 -1.31
C GLN A 111 -12.50 -22.33 -2.56
N ALA A 112 -12.76 -23.00 -3.69
CA ALA A 112 -12.16 -22.66 -4.98
C ALA A 112 -12.51 -21.22 -5.40
N LEU A 113 -13.76 -20.81 -5.17
CA LEU A 113 -14.22 -19.48 -5.54
C LEU A 113 -13.57 -18.40 -4.67
N SER A 114 -13.61 -18.57 -3.34
CA SER A 114 -13.06 -17.63 -2.35
C SER A 114 -11.53 -17.54 -2.40
N ASN A 115 -10.83 -18.66 -2.42
CA ASN A 115 -9.36 -18.69 -2.57
C ASN A 115 -8.94 -18.12 -3.92
N GLY A 116 -9.65 -18.50 -4.99
CA GLY A 116 -9.40 -17.95 -6.32
C GLY A 116 -9.58 -16.43 -6.37
N ARG A 117 -10.58 -15.88 -5.68
CA ARG A 117 -10.79 -14.42 -5.61
C ARG A 117 -9.65 -13.73 -4.85
N SER A 118 -9.20 -14.31 -3.75
CA SER A 118 -8.06 -13.79 -2.97
C SER A 118 -6.76 -13.79 -3.77
N ILE A 119 -6.48 -14.88 -4.50
CA ILE A 119 -5.34 -15.00 -5.41
C ILE A 119 -5.43 -13.95 -6.52
N GLN A 120 -6.62 -13.81 -7.12
CA GLN A 120 -6.85 -12.84 -8.18
C GLN A 120 -6.51 -11.41 -7.71
N THR A 121 -7.09 -10.97 -6.59
CA THR A 121 -6.85 -9.63 -6.03
C THR A 121 -5.38 -9.43 -5.66
N GLY A 122 -4.72 -10.46 -5.12
CA GLY A 122 -3.29 -10.42 -4.83
C GLY A 122 -2.43 -10.19 -6.08
N ILE A 123 -2.73 -10.87 -7.17
CA ILE A 123 -1.93 -10.80 -8.41
C ILE A 123 -2.27 -9.57 -9.25
N SER A 124 -3.55 -9.20 -9.37
CA SER A 124 -3.96 -8.09 -10.22
C SER A 124 -3.55 -6.74 -9.63
N GLU A 125 -3.69 -6.56 -8.33
CA GLU A 125 -3.60 -5.25 -7.68
C GLU A 125 -2.35 -5.13 -6.80
N LYS A 126 -2.17 -6.05 -5.85
CA LYS A 126 -1.08 -5.95 -4.87
C LYS A 126 0.29 -6.12 -5.52
N LEU A 127 0.43 -7.08 -6.44
CA LEU A 127 1.69 -7.35 -7.11
C LEU A 127 2.16 -6.17 -7.97
N GLY A 128 1.24 -5.53 -8.70
CA GLY A 128 1.55 -4.33 -9.49
C GLY A 128 2.01 -3.16 -8.61
N LEU A 129 1.31 -2.92 -7.51
CA LEU A 129 1.67 -1.90 -6.53
C LEU A 129 3.04 -2.14 -5.90
N VAL A 130 3.41 -3.38 -5.60
CA VAL A 130 4.73 -3.71 -5.03
C VAL A 130 5.86 -3.37 -6.01
N PHE A 131 5.73 -3.75 -7.28
CA PHE A 131 6.74 -3.43 -8.29
C PHE A 131 6.84 -1.92 -8.56
N GLN A 132 5.69 -1.23 -8.69
CA GLN A 132 5.65 0.21 -8.90
C GLN A 132 6.24 0.97 -7.70
N SER A 133 5.80 0.66 -6.48
CA SER A 133 6.26 1.32 -5.25
C SER A 133 7.73 1.02 -4.99
N GLY A 134 8.18 -0.21 -5.22
CA GLY A 134 9.59 -0.59 -5.12
C GLY A 134 10.47 0.19 -6.10
N SER A 135 10.06 0.30 -7.36
CA SER A 135 10.78 1.10 -8.36
C SER A 135 10.83 2.57 -7.98
N THR A 136 9.71 3.12 -7.57
CA THR A 136 9.58 4.54 -7.20
C THR A 136 10.47 4.84 -6.00
N CYS A 137 10.49 3.96 -5.00
CA CYS A 137 11.37 4.06 -3.83
C CYS A 137 12.85 4.09 -4.25
N ILE A 138 13.31 3.12 -5.06
CA ILE A 138 14.71 3.06 -5.50
C ILE A 138 15.08 4.30 -6.32
N SER A 139 14.25 4.70 -7.28
CA SER A 139 14.48 5.87 -8.12
C SER A 139 14.50 7.17 -7.31
N ALA A 140 13.60 7.32 -6.34
CA ALA A 140 13.54 8.49 -5.48
C ALA A 140 14.74 8.60 -4.56
N VAL A 141 15.17 7.50 -3.93
CA VAL A 141 16.38 7.47 -3.10
C VAL A 141 17.60 7.83 -3.95
N GLY A 142 17.73 7.25 -5.15
CA GLY A 142 18.82 7.58 -6.07
C GLY A 142 18.85 9.05 -6.48
N LEU A 143 17.69 9.63 -6.82
CA LEU A 143 17.56 11.05 -7.17
C LEU A 143 17.82 11.97 -5.97
N ALA A 144 17.39 11.55 -4.78
CA ALA A 144 17.62 12.26 -3.53
C ALA A 144 19.11 12.39 -3.22
N PHE A 145 19.86 11.27 -3.27
CA PHE A 145 21.31 11.27 -3.08
C PHE A 145 22.05 12.09 -4.15
N ALA A 146 21.58 12.07 -5.40
CA ALA A 146 22.21 12.81 -6.50
C ALA A 146 22.03 14.33 -6.40
N THR A 147 20.96 14.81 -5.75
CA THR A 147 20.65 16.24 -5.65
C THR A 147 21.24 16.86 -4.38
N GLN A 148 21.00 16.26 -3.21
CA GLN A 148 21.50 16.79 -1.94
C GLN A 148 21.75 15.65 -0.93
N TRP A 149 23.01 15.21 -0.86
CA TRP A 149 23.41 14.09 0.00
C TRP A 149 23.26 14.38 1.51
N ASN A 150 23.50 15.63 1.95
CA ASN A 150 23.39 16.02 3.36
C ASN A 150 21.97 15.89 3.93
N LEU A 151 20.96 16.40 3.21
CA LEU A 151 19.56 16.32 3.65
C LEU A 151 19.03 14.87 3.55
N THR A 152 19.47 14.14 2.52
CA THR A 152 19.04 12.76 2.29
C THR A 152 19.49 11.82 3.42
N LEU A 153 20.71 12.01 3.95
CA LEU A 153 21.22 11.22 5.08
C LEU A 153 20.35 11.37 6.34
N ILE A 154 19.92 12.60 6.64
CA ILE A 154 19.04 12.88 7.80
C ILE A 154 17.67 12.24 7.57
N CYS A 155 17.06 12.46 6.41
CA CYS A 155 15.73 11.93 6.16
C CYS A 155 15.75 10.37 6.00
N SER A 156 16.90 9.78 5.64
CA SER A 156 17.11 8.32 5.59
C SER A 156 17.00 7.64 6.96
N TRP A 157 17.13 8.36 8.08
CA TRP A 157 16.97 7.79 9.42
C TRP A 157 15.48 7.73 9.86
N ILE A 158 14.63 8.55 9.25
CA ILE A 158 13.19 8.60 9.53
C ILE A 158 12.51 7.33 8.99
N ALA A 159 12.86 6.90 7.77
CA ALA A 159 12.28 5.72 7.14
C ALA A 159 12.42 4.43 7.98
N PRO A 160 13.62 4.03 8.47
CA PRO A 160 13.76 2.85 9.32
C PRO A 160 13.10 3.03 10.69
N ALA A 161 13.06 4.26 11.24
CA ALA A 161 12.35 4.53 12.50
C ALA A 161 10.84 4.28 12.35
N THR A 162 10.23 4.77 11.27
CA THR A 162 8.80 4.51 10.98
C THR A 162 8.56 3.02 10.72
N LEU A 163 9.42 2.36 9.95
CA LEU A 163 9.31 0.91 9.70
C LEU A 163 9.42 0.09 10.98
N MET A 164 10.28 0.49 11.92
CA MET A 164 10.44 -0.19 13.20
C MET A 164 9.17 -0.09 14.04
N VAL A 165 8.57 1.10 14.16
CA VAL A 165 7.30 1.28 14.89
C VAL A 165 6.19 0.46 14.24
N MET A 166 6.02 0.57 12.92
CA MET A 166 4.99 -0.18 12.20
C MET A 166 5.21 -1.70 12.29
N GLY A 167 6.46 -2.16 12.20
CA GLY A 167 6.82 -3.58 12.28
C GLY A 167 6.50 -4.17 13.65
N VAL A 168 6.84 -3.46 14.74
CA VAL A 168 6.52 -3.90 16.11
C VAL A 168 5.01 -3.97 16.32
N THR A 169 4.27 -2.93 15.93
CA THR A 169 2.80 -2.93 16.08
C THR A 169 2.11 -3.96 15.20
N ALA A 170 2.61 -4.21 13.98
CA ALA A 170 2.08 -5.23 13.10
C ALA A 170 2.28 -6.64 13.67
N GLY A 171 3.42 -6.90 14.30
CA GLY A 171 3.67 -8.18 14.99
C GLY A 171 2.70 -8.40 16.17
N LEU A 172 2.44 -7.35 16.96
CA LEU A 172 1.45 -7.40 18.04
C LEU A 172 0.03 -7.61 17.51
N ASP A 173 -0.36 -6.89 16.46
CA ASP A 173 -1.67 -7.02 15.82
C ASP A 173 -1.89 -8.44 15.26
N ALA A 174 -0.90 -8.98 14.55
CA ALA A 174 -0.96 -10.35 14.03
C ALA A 174 -1.15 -11.38 15.15
N SER A 175 -0.46 -11.22 16.29
CA SER A 175 -0.63 -12.10 17.45
C SER A 175 -2.06 -12.05 18.01
N ILE A 176 -2.63 -10.85 18.17
CA ILE A 176 -4.01 -10.68 18.65
C ILE A 176 -5.00 -11.26 17.62
N GLU A 177 -4.77 -10.99 16.34
CA GLU A 177 -5.62 -11.47 15.24
C GLU A 177 -5.71 -12.99 15.19
N THR A 178 -4.58 -13.68 15.28
CA THR A 178 -4.57 -15.16 15.25
C THR A 178 -5.42 -15.75 16.37
N ARG A 179 -5.46 -15.10 17.55
CA ARG A 179 -6.25 -15.56 18.68
C ARG A 179 -7.74 -15.19 18.53
N VAL A 180 -8.05 -14.02 17.97
CA VAL A 180 -9.44 -13.65 17.60
C VAL A 180 -9.99 -14.63 16.55
N LEU A 181 -9.23 -14.93 15.51
CA LEU A 181 -9.61 -15.86 14.44
C LEU A 181 -9.85 -17.28 14.97
N LYS A 182 -9.06 -17.75 15.93
CA LYS A 182 -9.30 -19.05 16.59
C LYS A 182 -10.65 -19.10 17.32
N LEU A 183 -11.00 -18.04 18.06
CA LEU A 183 -12.29 -17.95 18.75
C LEU A 183 -13.46 -17.84 17.76
N GLN A 184 -13.29 -17.07 16.69
CA GLN A 184 -14.28 -16.95 15.61
C GLN A 184 -14.48 -18.27 14.86
N ALA A 185 -13.41 -19.05 14.63
CA ALA A 185 -13.51 -20.37 14.02
C ALA A 185 -14.32 -21.34 14.90
N GLN A 186 -14.09 -21.34 16.21
CA GLN A 186 -14.88 -22.13 17.17
C GLN A 186 -16.35 -21.69 17.20
N ALA A 187 -16.62 -20.39 17.28
CA ALA A 187 -17.98 -19.85 17.21
C ALA A 187 -18.67 -20.27 15.90
N GLY A 188 -17.94 -20.22 14.78
CA GLY A 188 -18.39 -20.66 13.47
C GLY A 188 -18.75 -22.15 13.42
N SER A 189 -17.95 -23.03 14.04
CA SER A 189 -18.27 -24.46 14.11
C SER A 189 -19.54 -24.74 14.92
N TRP A 190 -19.71 -24.05 16.06
CA TRP A 190 -20.95 -24.17 16.86
C TRP A 190 -22.18 -23.70 16.09
N ALA A 191 -22.09 -22.54 15.43
CA ALA A 191 -23.17 -22.01 14.60
C ALA A 191 -23.49 -22.98 13.44
N HIS A 192 -22.47 -23.56 12.81
CA HIS A 192 -22.65 -24.55 11.75
C HIS A 192 -23.38 -25.80 12.26
N SER A 193 -23.02 -26.34 13.43
CA SER A 193 -23.73 -27.48 14.03
C SER A 193 -25.20 -27.17 14.34
N MET A 194 -25.51 -25.95 14.79
CA MET A 194 -26.90 -25.54 15.04
C MET A 194 -27.73 -25.45 13.75
N LEU A 195 -27.14 -24.89 12.69
CA LEU A 195 -27.80 -24.69 11.40
C LEU A 195 -27.88 -25.98 10.57
N GLY A 196 -26.92 -26.89 10.75
CA GLY A 196 -26.87 -28.17 10.04
C GLY A 196 -27.96 -29.16 10.49
N SER A 197 -28.52 -29.01 11.70
CA SER A 197 -29.60 -29.86 12.18
C SER A 197 -30.57 -29.13 13.12
N PRO A 198 -31.42 -28.22 12.59
CA PRO A 198 -32.32 -27.44 13.42
C PRO A 198 -33.40 -28.30 14.11
N ARG A 199 -33.79 -29.42 13.48
CA ARG A 199 -34.78 -30.35 14.03
C ARG A 199 -34.27 -31.08 15.28
N THR A 200 -33.01 -31.50 15.32
CA THR A 200 -32.43 -32.15 16.52
C THR A 200 -32.24 -31.14 17.64
N VAL A 201 -31.77 -29.93 17.32
CA VAL A 201 -31.65 -28.84 18.32
C VAL A 201 -33.00 -28.52 18.96
N HIS A 202 -34.07 -28.49 18.15
CA HIS A 202 -35.43 -28.27 18.65
C HIS A 202 -35.97 -29.47 19.45
N ALA A 203 -35.78 -30.69 18.95
CA ALA A 203 -36.27 -31.92 19.58
C ALA A 203 -35.68 -32.14 20.98
N PHE A 204 -34.41 -31.78 21.20
CA PHE A 204 -33.73 -31.89 22.49
C PHE A 204 -33.76 -30.60 23.32
N GLY A 205 -34.44 -29.53 22.86
CA GLY A 205 -34.51 -28.24 23.57
C GLY A 205 -33.14 -27.57 23.77
N LEU A 206 -32.12 -27.92 22.98
CA LEU A 206 -30.72 -27.51 23.18
C LEU A 206 -30.42 -26.07 22.78
N ARG A 207 -31.37 -25.39 22.11
CA ARG A 207 -31.22 -24.02 21.58
C ARG A 207 -30.64 -23.04 22.60
N SER A 208 -31.17 -23.02 23.83
CA SER A 208 -30.73 -22.06 24.85
C SER A 208 -29.32 -22.33 25.37
N ARG A 209 -28.88 -23.59 25.39
CA ARG A 209 -27.53 -23.97 25.81
C ARG A 209 -26.51 -23.63 24.73
N LEU A 210 -26.82 -23.99 23.50
CA LEU A 210 -26.01 -23.74 22.31
C LEU A 210 -25.81 -22.23 22.06
N LEU A 211 -26.89 -21.44 22.13
CA LEU A 211 -26.80 -19.98 22.01
C LEU A 211 -25.98 -19.33 23.12
N ARG A 212 -26.05 -19.86 24.35
CA ARG A 212 -25.21 -19.37 25.46
C ARG A 212 -23.73 -19.57 25.18
N GLU A 213 -23.32 -20.74 24.68
CA GLU A 213 -21.92 -21.00 24.32
C GLU A 213 -21.45 -20.19 23.11
N LEU A 214 -22.33 -19.94 22.14
CA LEU A 214 -22.00 -19.05 21.03
C LEU A 214 -21.77 -17.62 21.52
N ASP A 215 -22.64 -17.12 22.40
CA ASP A 215 -22.54 -15.79 22.98
C ASP A 215 -21.27 -15.63 23.85
N THR A 216 -20.90 -16.65 24.65
CA THR A 216 -19.65 -16.60 25.43
C THR A 216 -18.42 -16.50 24.52
N LEU A 217 -18.34 -17.30 23.45
CA LEU A 217 -17.25 -17.25 22.48
C LEU A 217 -17.18 -15.91 21.74
N LEU A 218 -18.32 -15.37 21.32
CA LEU A 218 -18.39 -14.08 20.65
C LEU A 218 -17.98 -12.92 21.58
N ARG A 219 -18.41 -12.94 22.85
CA ARG A 219 -17.97 -11.95 23.84
C ARG A 219 -16.48 -12.02 24.11
N GLN A 220 -15.91 -13.22 24.19
CA GLN A 220 -14.45 -13.39 24.33
C GLN A 220 -13.71 -12.85 23.10
N ALA A 221 -14.20 -13.16 21.88
CA ALA A 221 -13.63 -12.64 20.65
C ALA A 221 -13.72 -11.10 20.59
N GLN A 222 -14.83 -10.52 21.03
CA GLN A 222 -15.03 -9.06 21.09
C GLN A 222 -14.09 -8.40 22.11
N GLN A 223 -13.99 -8.93 23.33
CA GLN A 223 -13.09 -8.38 24.35
C GLN A 223 -11.63 -8.42 23.90
N LEU A 224 -11.23 -9.50 23.22
CA LEU A 224 -9.90 -9.62 22.66
C LEU A 224 -9.69 -8.68 21.46
N GLY A 225 -10.71 -8.53 20.60
CA GLY A 225 -10.72 -7.58 19.50
C GLY A 225 -10.60 -6.13 19.95
N HIS A 226 -11.21 -5.76 21.08
CA HIS A 226 -11.05 -4.42 21.66
C HIS A 226 -9.61 -4.08 22.03
N ARG A 227 -8.77 -5.08 22.36
CA ARG A 227 -7.34 -4.86 22.61
C ARG A 227 -6.56 -4.45 21.35
N LYS A 228 -7.11 -4.64 20.15
CA LYS A 228 -6.50 -4.14 18.90
C LYS A 228 -6.61 -2.62 18.76
N SER A 229 -7.67 -2.01 19.28
CA SER A 229 -7.92 -0.57 19.14
C SER A 229 -6.74 0.30 19.60
N PRO A 230 -6.16 0.14 20.81
CA PRO A 230 -4.99 0.93 21.23
C PRO A 230 -3.74 0.63 20.41
N VAL A 231 -3.57 -0.60 19.91
CA VAL A 231 -2.44 -0.98 19.04
C VAL A 231 -2.48 -0.20 17.72
N TYR A 232 -3.66 -0.14 17.08
CA TYR A 232 -3.83 0.69 15.88
C TYR A 232 -3.67 2.18 16.18
N GLY A 233 -4.18 2.65 17.33
CA GLY A 233 -3.99 4.03 17.77
C GLY A 233 -2.50 4.40 17.85
N PHE A 234 -1.69 3.57 18.50
CA PHE A 234 -0.25 3.77 18.59
C PHE A 234 0.46 3.62 17.22
N MET A 235 0.05 2.65 16.40
CA MET A 235 0.61 2.45 15.06
C MET A 235 0.45 3.69 14.19
N PHE A 236 -0.76 4.24 14.10
CA PHE A 236 -1.03 5.42 13.28
C PHE A 236 -0.45 6.68 13.93
N ALA A 237 -0.70 6.93 15.21
CA ALA A 237 -0.22 8.14 15.88
C ALA A 237 1.32 8.19 15.91
N GLY A 238 1.98 7.07 16.25
CA GLY A 238 3.43 6.97 16.26
C GLY A 238 4.04 7.13 14.87
N GLY A 239 3.48 6.45 13.86
CA GLY A 239 3.93 6.57 12.48
C GLY A 239 3.79 8.00 11.93
N TYR A 240 2.64 8.64 12.15
CA TYR A 240 2.42 10.02 11.72
C TYR A 240 3.28 11.02 12.50
N ALA A 241 3.47 10.84 13.81
CA ALA A 241 4.31 11.72 14.61
C ALA A 241 5.76 11.71 14.11
N ILE A 242 6.32 10.53 13.83
CA ILE A 242 7.69 10.38 13.30
C ILE A 242 7.79 11.03 11.92
N ALA A 243 6.81 10.81 11.04
CA ALA A 243 6.80 11.42 9.71
C ALA A 243 6.76 12.96 9.78
N HIS A 244 5.88 13.53 10.61
CA HIS A 244 5.75 14.99 10.76
C HIS A 244 6.95 15.63 11.46
N ALA A 245 7.51 14.99 12.49
CA ALA A 245 8.76 15.43 13.11
C ALA A 245 9.91 15.40 12.09
N GLY A 246 9.94 14.37 11.25
CA GLY A 246 10.82 14.25 10.11
C GLY A 246 10.71 15.41 9.13
N PHE A 247 9.49 15.78 8.74
CA PHE A 247 9.24 16.94 7.89
C PHE A 247 9.70 18.24 8.55
N ALA A 248 9.42 18.45 9.84
CA ALA A 248 9.86 19.62 10.57
C ALA A 248 11.40 19.75 10.60
N LEU A 249 12.11 18.65 10.80
CA LEU A 249 13.58 18.60 10.76
C LEU A 249 14.13 18.90 9.37
N CYS A 250 13.58 18.26 8.32
CA CYS A 250 14.03 18.50 6.94
C CYS A 250 13.72 19.98 6.53
N PHE A 251 12.63 20.59 7.02
CA PHE A 251 12.36 22.04 6.86
C PHE A 251 13.39 22.93 7.57
N TRP A 252 13.67 22.67 8.84
CA TRP A 252 14.60 23.48 9.64
C TRP A 252 16.01 23.48 9.03
N GLN A 253 16.52 22.29 8.66
CA GLN A 253 17.81 22.16 7.98
C GLN A 253 17.81 22.79 6.58
N GLY A 254 16.70 22.69 5.85
CA GLY A 254 16.54 23.36 4.55
C GLY A 254 16.66 24.88 4.67
N ILE A 255 16.06 25.49 5.69
CA ILE A 255 16.15 26.93 5.96
C ILE A 255 17.58 27.32 6.36
N GLU A 256 18.22 26.52 7.21
CA GLU A 256 19.59 26.79 7.68
C GLU A 256 20.62 26.75 6.54
N GLU A 257 20.52 25.79 5.62
CA GLU A 257 21.39 25.72 4.44
C GLU A 257 21.14 26.87 3.46
N CYS A 258 19.89 27.34 3.32
CA CYS A 258 19.57 28.55 2.57
C CYS A 258 20.22 29.79 3.20
N ALA A 259 20.16 29.92 4.53
CA ALA A 259 20.77 31.03 5.27
C ALA A 259 22.30 31.05 5.12
N ARG A 260 22.95 29.88 5.04
CA ARG A 260 24.40 29.75 4.82
C ARG A 260 24.84 30.01 3.36
N ARG A 261 23.95 30.47 2.47
CA ARG A 261 24.18 30.77 1.02
C ARG A 261 24.79 29.63 0.20
N ARG A 262 24.66 28.37 0.65
CA ARG A 262 25.32 27.23 0.00
C ARG A 262 24.59 26.71 -1.25
N ILE A 263 23.32 27.11 -1.47
CA ILE A 263 22.42 26.45 -2.45
C ILE A 263 21.63 27.44 -3.35
N LEU A 264 22.17 28.60 -3.73
CA LEU A 264 21.46 29.50 -4.64
C LEU A 264 21.46 29.04 -6.12
N THR A 265 22.21 27.98 -6.49
CA THR A 265 22.43 27.67 -7.93
C THR A 265 22.06 26.25 -8.37
N ARG A 266 21.70 25.31 -7.46
CA ARG A 266 21.40 23.93 -7.90
C ARG A 266 20.48 23.19 -6.92
N GLY A 267 19.20 23.08 -7.30
CA GLY A 267 18.19 22.25 -6.62
C GLY A 267 17.72 22.83 -5.28
N SER A 268 16.60 23.57 -5.31
CA SER A 268 16.03 24.10 -4.08
C SER A 268 15.66 22.95 -3.11
N PRO A 269 15.94 23.07 -1.79
CA PRO A 269 15.50 22.09 -0.80
C PRO A 269 13.97 21.88 -0.80
N ILE A 270 13.23 22.87 -1.32
CA ILE A 270 11.78 22.84 -1.57
C ILE A 270 11.40 21.77 -2.62
N SER A 271 12.21 21.58 -3.67
CA SER A 271 11.99 20.52 -4.67
C SER A 271 12.15 19.12 -4.07
N PHE A 272 13.12 18.96 -3.16
CA PHE A 272 13.36 17.70 -2.45
C PHE A 272 12.21 17.37 -1.49
N MET A 273 11.70 18.37 -0.77
CA MET A 273 10.55 18.20 0.11
C MET A 273 9.27 17.91 -0.66
N ALA A 274 9.00 18.60 -1.77
CA ALA A 274 7.86 18.30 -2.63
C ALA A 274 7.91 16.88 -3.19
N LEU A 275 9.11 16.39 -3.54
CA LEU A 275 9.31 15.02 -4.04
C LEU A 275 9.03 13.96 -2.98
N PHE A 276 9.36 14.22 -1.70
CA PHE A 276 9.08 13.32 -0.58
C PHE A 276 7.60 13.38 -0.14
N LEU A 277 6.98 14.57 -0.17
CA LEU A 277 5.56 14.78 0.16
C LEU A 277 4.61 14.16 -0.88
N LEU A 278 4.98 14.17 -2.16
CA LEU A 278 4.20 13.53 -3.25
C LEU A 278 4.35 12.00 -3.30
N MET A 279 5.31 11.44 -2.56
CA MET A 279 5.48 9.99 -2.41
C MET A 279 4.78 9.40 -1.17
N SER A 280 4.16 10.27 -0.35
CA SER A 280 3.41 9.90 0.85
C SER A 280 1.94 9.60 0.55
#